data_AF-A0A822JAS2-F1
#
_entry.id   AF-A0A822JAS2-F1
#
_cell.length_a   1.000
_cell.length_b   1.000
_cell.length_c   1.000
_cell.angle_alpha   90.00
_cell.angle_beta   90.00
_cell.angle_gamma   90.00
#
_symmetry.space_group_name_H-M   'P 1'
#
loop_
_entity.id
_entity.type
_entity.pdbx_description
1 polymer ?
#
loop_
_entity_poly.entity_id
_entity_poly.type
_entity_poly.pdbx_seq_one_letter_code
_entity_poly.pdbx_strand_id
1 'polypeptide(L)'
;MLQKWAKRRHTNKSKTWITNKYWHTEVSRKKVFSTEKNIIKFFSDTKIVRHIGLKLDKNPYLDKEYFDLRRYRLSVRKTVDQFETIGAELNHCLCV
;
A
#
# COMPACT_ATOMS: atom_id res chain seq x y z
N MET A 1 -13.83 7.30 -12.33
CA MET A 1 -14.42 7.63 -11.01
C MET A 1 -13.91 8.96 -10.43
N LEU A 2 -12.63 9.32 -10.40
CA LEU A 2 -12.18 10.65 -9.92
C LEU A 2 -12.46 11.84 -10.86
N GLN A 3 -12.34 11.66 -12.18
CA GLN A 3 -12.62 12.73 -13.15
C GLN A 3 -14.07 13.24 -13.11
N LYS A 4 -15.03 12.34 -12.88
CA LYS A 4 -16.46 12.72 -12.73
C LYS A 4 -16.68 13.53 -11.45
N TRP A 5 -16.07 13.10 -10.34
CA TRP A 5 -16.10 13.85 -9.08
C TRP A 5 -15.49 15.25 -9.22
N ALA A 6 -14.33 15.35 -9.89
CA ALA A 6 -13.64 16.64 -10.06
C ALA A 6 -14.47 17.61 -10.91
N LYS A 7 -15.12 17.12 -11.97
CA LYS A 7 -16.09 17.89 -12.78
C LYS A 7 -17.31 18.34 -11.99
N ARG A 8 -17.85 17.48 -11.12
CA ARG A 8 -19.00 17.83 -10.26
C ARG A 8 -18.64 18.90 -9.22
N ARG A 9 -17.42 18.86 -8.66
CA ARG A 9 -16.93 19.89 -7.73
C ARG A 9 -16.70 21.25 -8.39
N HIS A 10 -16.32 21.24 -9.67
CA HIS A 10 -15.94 22.44 -10.40
C HIS A 10 -16.75 22.58 -11.67
N THR A 11 -18.07 22.74 -11.52
CA THR A 11 -19.01 22.89 -12.64
C THR A 11 -18.67 24.08 -13.53
N ASN A 12 -18.09 25.14 -12.94
CA ASN A 12 -17.78 26.40 -13.61
C ASN A 12 -16.35 26.47 -14.15
N LYS A 13 -15.54 25.41 -14.03
CA LYS A 13 -14.15 25.39 -14.50
C LYS A 13 -14.00 24.49 -15.70
N SER A 14 -13.07 24.84 -16.58
CA SER A 14 -12.78 24.05 -17.78
C SER A 14 -12.18 22.68 -17.41
N LYS A 15 -12.33 21.71 -18.32
CA LYS A 15 -11.72 20.38 -18.17
C LYS A 15 -10.20 20.47 -18.03
N THR A 16 -9.57 21.42 -18.75
CA THR A 16 -8.14 21.68 -18.69
C THR A 16 -7.72 22.16 -17.31
N TRP A 17 -8.47 23.12 -16.73
CA TRP A 17 -8.19 23.61 -15.38
C TRP A 17 -8.29 22.49 -14.33
N ILE A 18 -9.33 21.66 -14.42
CA ILE A 18 -9.52 20.51 -13.53
C ILE A 18 -8.35 19.51 -13.64
N THR A 19 -7.90 19.25 -14.87
CA THR A 19 -6.77 18.34 -15.11
C THR A 19 -5.50 18.91 -14.49
N ASN A 20 -5.20 20.18 -14.73
CA ASN A 20 -4.00 20.83 -14.19
C ASN A 20 -4.05 20.97 -12.67
N LYS A 21 -5.24 21.08 -12.06
CA LYS A 21 -5.39 21.22 -10.60
C LYS A 21 -5.17 19.91 -9.85
N TYR A 22 -5.49 18.77 -10.46
CA TYR A 22 -5.53 17.48 -9.75
C TYR A 22 -4.68 16.36 -10.34
N TRP A 23 -4.31 16.43 -11.62
CA TRP A 23 -3.52 15.38 -12.29
C TRP A 23 -2.10 15.90 -12.54
N HIS A 24 -1.21 15.61 -11.59
CA HIS A 24 0.19 16.00 -11.67
C HIS A 24 1.05 14.87 -12.23
N THR A 25 2.23 15.22 -12.72
CA THR A 25 3.27 14.26 -13.11
C THR A 25 4.26 14.18 -11.96
N GLU A 26 4.49 12.97 -11.49
CA GLU A 26 5.50 12.64 -10.48
C GLU A 26 6.64 11.86 -11.15
N VAL A 27 7.80 11.80 -10.51
CA VAL A 27 9.09 11.37 -11.09
C VAL A 27 8.98 10.09 -11.93
N SER A 28 8.23 9.09 -11.46
CA SER A 28 8.06 7.81 -12.15
C SER A 28 6.70 7.66 -12.87
N ARG A 29 5.73 8.55 -12.63
CA ARG A 29 4.34 8.36 -13.08
C ARG A 29 3.67 9.64 -13.53
N LYS A 30 3.04 9.57 -14.70
CA LYS A 30 2.23 10.65 -15.26
C LYS A 30 0.78 10.54 -14.79
N LYS A 31 0.12 11.69 -14.62
CA LYS A 31 -1.32 11.79 -14.32
C LYS A 31 -1.72 11.08 -13.02
N VAL A 32 -0.98 11.32 -11.96
CA VAL A 32 -1.35 10.90 -10.60
C VAL A 32 -2.34 11.90 -10.03
N PHE A 33 -3.40 11.42 -9.37
CA PHE A 33 -4.31 12.31 -8.65
C PHE A 33 -3.63 12.81 -7.39
N SER A 34 -3.47 14.12 -7.29
CA SER A 34 -2.87 14.78 -6.15
C SER A 34 -3.48 16.14 -5.88
N THR A 35 -3.23 16.60 -4.67
CA THR A 35 -3.57 17.92 -4.15
C THR A 35 -2.30 18.51 -3.55
N GLU A 36 -2.35 19.78 -3.12
CA GLU A 36 -1.20 20.47 -2.54
C GLU A 36 -0.58 19.74 -1.34
N LYS A 37 -1.36 18.93 -0.61
CA LYS A 37 -0.91 18.23 0.60
C LYS A 37 -0.84 16.72 0.48
N ASN A 38 -1.60 16.13 -0.46
CA ASN A 38 -1.83 14.69 -0.49
C ASN A 38 -1.76 14.15 -1.91
N ILE A 39 -1.16 12.97 -2.04
CA ILE A 39 -1.07 12.21 -3.28
C ILE A 39 -1.78 10.87 -3.06
N ILE A 40 -2.62 10.47 -4.00
CA ILE A 40 -3.25 9.16 -3.93
C ILE A 40 -2.23 8.09 -4.32
N LYS A 41 -1.92 7.19 -3.38
CA LYS A 41 -1.15 5.98 -3.65
C LYS A 41 -1.96 5.00 -4.47
N PHE A 42 -1.31 4.30 -5.40
CA PHE A 42 -1.99 3.25 -6.16
C PHE A 42 -1.99 1.96 -5.35
N PHE A 43 -3.05 1.17 -5.51
CA PHE A 43 -3.10 -0.17 -4.89
C PHE A 43 -1.96 -1.08 -5.36
N SER A 44 -1.46 -0.87 -6.58
CA SER A 44 -0.28 -1.56 -7.10
C SER A 44 1.00 -1.31 -6.30
N ASP A 45 1.07 -0.20 -5.57
CA ASP A 45 2.27 0.19 -4.81
C ASP A 45 2.32 -0.53 -3.45
N THR A 46 1.18 -1.03 -3.00
CA THR A 46 1.09 -1.75 -1.74
C THR A 46 1.46 -3.20 -1.98
N LYS A 47 2.56 -3.67 -1.39
CA LYS A 47 2.97 -5.08 -1.44
C LYS A 47 1.84 -5.95 -0.89
N ILE A 48 1.47 -6.99 -1.64
CA ILE A 48 0.47 -7.96 -1.19
C ILE A 48 1.10 -8.85 -0.13
N VAL A 49 0.67 -8.73 1.12
CA VAL A 49 1.10 -9.61 2.22
C VAL A 49 0.18 -10.82 2.30
N ARG A 50 0.74 -12.03 2.11
CA ARG A 50 -0.01 -13.28 2.19
C ARG A 50 0.13 -13.88 3.59
N HIS A 51 -1.00 -14.07 4.27
CA HIS A 51 -1.03 -14.75 5.56
C HIS A 51 -0.96 -16.27 5.38
N ILE A 52 -0.22 -16.94 6.27
CA ILE A 52 -0.15 -18.40 6.30
C ILE A 52 -1.47 -18.93 6.88
N GLY A 53 -2.16 -19.76 6.11
CA GLY A 53 -3.41 -20.39 6.52
C GLY A 53 -3.27 -21.17 7.84
N LEU A 54 -4.34 -21.16 8.64
CA LEU A 54 -4.44 -21.99 9.83
C LEU A 54 -4.84 -23.42 9.40
N LYS A 55 -4.26 -24.42 10.05
CA LYS A 55 -4.74 -25.80 9.95
C LYS A 55 -6.06 -25.91 10.71
N LEU A 56 -7.15 -26.10 9.98
CA LEU A 56 -8.51 -26.09 10.54
C LEU A 56 -8.82 -27.33 11.40
N ASP A 57 -8.06 -28.41 11.20
CA ASP A 57 -8.12 -29.65 11.97
C ASP A 57 -7.42 -29.56 13.34
N LYS A 58 -6.79 -28.42 13.67
CA LYS A 58 -6.01 -28.23 14.89
C LYS A 58 -6.73 -27.42 15.94
N ASN A 59 -6.82 -27.98 17.15
CA ASN A 59 -7.50 -27.37 18.30
C ASN A 59 -6.49 -26.61 19.17
N PRO A 60 -6.72 -25.31 19.50
CA PRO A 60 -5.85 -24.51 20.36
C PRO A 60 -5.53 -25.11 21.73
N TYR A 61 -6.44 -25.92 22.29
CA TYR A 61 -6.30 -26.51 23.63
C TYR A 61 -5.60 -27.87 23.63
N LEU A 62 -5.70 -28.62 22.52
CA LEU A 62 -5.12 -29.96 22.40
C LEU A 62 -3.79 -29.95 21.64
N ASP A 63 -3.69 -29.13 20.59
CA ASP A 63 -2.54 -29.08 19.67
C ASP A 63 -1.59 -27.93 20.01
N LYS A 64 -1.24 -27.75 21.29
CA LYS A 64 -0.44 -26.60 21.76
C LYS A 64 0.87 -26.41 20.97
N GLU A 65 1.57 -27.51 20.70
CA GLU A 65 2.85 -27.51 19.96
C GLU A 65 2.71 -26.88 18.56
N TYR A 66 1.63 -27.17 17.85
CA TYR A 66 1.35 -26.56 16.54
C TYR A 66 1.23 -25.04 16.64
N PHE A 67 0.50 -24.54 17.63
CA PHE A 67 0.29 -23.10 17.81
C PHE A 67 1.56 -22.37 18.27
N ASP A 68 2.38 -22.99 19.12
CA ASP A 68 3.66 -22.44 19.56
C ASP A 68 4.66 -22.35 18.40
N LEU A 69 4.81 -23.42 17.61
CA LEU A 69 5.64 -23.41 16.40
C LEU A 69 5.14 -22.40 15.36
N ARG A 70 3.82 -22.30 15.19
CA ARG A 70 3.22 -21.34 14.28
C ARG A 70 3.49 -19.90 14.74
N ARG A 71 3.40 -19.61 16.04
CA ARG A 71 3.73 -18.31 16.61
C ARG A 71 5.18 -17.95 16.34
N TYR A 72 6.11 -18.87 16.58
CA TYR A 72 7.53 -18.68 16.28
C TYR A 72 7.77 -18.40 14.79
N ARG A 73 7.16 -19.16 13.87
CA ARG A 73 7.29 -18.93 12.43
C ARG A 73 6.76 -17.57 12.00
N LEU A 74 5.63 -17.14 12.56
CA LEU A 74 5.08 -15.82 12.29
C LEU A 74 5.96 -14.69 12.85
N SER A 75 6.54 -14.86 14.03
CA SER A 75 7.42 -13.83 14.62
C SER A 75 8.68 -13.65 13.78
N VAL A 76 9.34 -14.74 13.36
CA VAL A 76 10.52 -14.68 12.49
C VAL A 76 10.17 -13.96 11.17
N ARG A 77 9.05 -14.32 10.54
CA ARG A 77 8.64 -13.69 9.28
C ARG A 77 8.37 -12.19 9.45
N LYS A 78 7.72 -11.79 10.55
CA LYS A 78 7.47 -10.37 10.84
C LYS A 78 8.78 -9.59 10.96
N THR A 79 9.79 -10.17 11.62
CA THR A 79 11.11 -9.55 11.74
C THR A 79 11.79 -9.42 10.37
N VAL A 80 11.74 -10.47 9.53
CA VAL A 80 12.30 -10.43 8.17
C VAL A 80 11.58 -9.38 7.30
N ASP A 81 10.25 -9.35 7.32
CA ASP A 81 9.44 -8.36 6.57
C ASP A 81 9.78 -6.93 7.01
N GLN A 82 10.04 -6.70 8.30
CA GLN A 82 10.46 -5.40 8.83
C GLN A 82 11.83 -4.97 8.27
N PHE A 83 12.81 -5.87 8.24
CA PHE A 83 14.13 -5.57 7.67
C PHE A 83 14.07 -5.33 6.15
N GLU A 84 13.28 -6.12 5.41
CA GLU A 84 13.03 -5.88 3.98
C GLU A 84 12.41 -4.50 3.72
N THR A 85 11.46 -4.09 4.58
CA THR A 85 10.79 -2.80 4.47
C THR A 85 11.78 -1.64 4.70
N ILE A 86 12.58 -1.71 5.76
CA ILE A 86 13.60 -0.70 6.07
C ILE A 86 14.63 -0.61 4.94
N GLY A 87 15.08 -1.75 4.39
CA GLY A 87 15.99 -1.77 3.24
C GLY A 87 15.39 -1.14 1.98
N ALA A 88 14.10 -1.38 1.70
CA ALA A 88 13.41 -0.76 0.56
C ALA A 88 13.26 0.76 0.74
N GLU A 89 12.99 1.24 1.96
CA GLU A 89 12.90 2.67 2.27
C GLU A 89 14.25 3.39 2.13
N LEU A 90 15.34 2.77 2.59
CA LEU A 90 16.70 3.32 2.44
C LEU A 90 17.15 3.36 0.97
N ASN A 91 16.87 2.33 0.18
CA ASN A 91 17.17 2.32 -1.24
C ASN A 91 16.36 3.35 -2.03
N HIS A 92 15.13 3.65 -1.60
CA HIS A 92 14.33 4.74 -2.18
C HIS A 92 14.95 6.13 -1.88
N CYS A 93 15.60 6.29 -0.72
CA CYS A 93 16.26 7.53 -0.32
C CYS A 93 17.63 7.74 -1.00
N LEU A 94 18.31 6.66 -1.43
CA LEU A 94 19.63 6.70 -2.09
C LEU A 94 19.55 6.83 -3.62
N CYS A 95 18.35 6.82 -4.20
CA CYS A 95 18.10 7.04 -5.63
C CYS A 95 17.62 8.47 -5.96
N VAL A 96 17.81 9.43 -5.05
CA VAL A 96 17.58 10.88 -5.29
C VAL A 96 18.91 11.57 -5.58
#